data_AF-A0A3M6Y038-F1
#
_entry.id   AF-A0A3M6Y038-F1
#
_cell.length_a   1.000
_cell.length_b   1.000
_cell.length_c   1.000
_cell.angle_alpha   90.00
_cell.angle_beta   90.00
_cell.angle_gamma   90.00
#
_symmetry.space_group_name_H-M   'P 1'
#
loop_
_entity.id
_entity.type
_entity.pdbx_description
1 polymer ?
#
loop_
_entity_poly.entity_id
_entity_poly.type
_entity_poly.pdbx_seq_one_letter_code
_entity_poly.pdbx_strand_id
1 'polypeptide(L)'
;MSLQQELSSWFAPKPPANDDKNAINNEKDEDDIPPVPKIGDNPPSVPKLSFQPEPNRNDGGPPRPTILAFLRHCGCPFAEKTFLNLRETARNHRGPTDRQDAAIDFIAISHSSATATETWLQSLPQAGSEPGNLRVIVDEDLEIYRAWGLGVAGYSHVLSPRALGEVWRLGSEEGIWNRPTESGSRWQ
;
A
#
# COMPACT_ATOMS: atom_id res chain seq x y z
N MET A 1 18.87 -3.48 14.62
CA MET A 1 18.29 -2.13 14.81
C MET A 1 18.52 -1.70 16.25
N SER A 2 19.00 -0.48 16.47
CA SER A 2 19.07 0.12 17.80
C SER A 2 17.66 0.54 18.26
N LEU A 3 17.32 0.42 19.55
CA LEU A 3 16.11 1.01 20.16
C LEU A 3 15.93 2.49 19.77
N GLN A 4 17.04 3.18 19.52
CA GLN A 4 17.09 4.57 19.13
C GLN A 4 16.58 4.81 17.70
N GLN A 5 16.79 3.86 16.77
CA GLN A 5 16.26 3.89 15.41
C GLN A 5 14.77 3.54 15.38
N GLU A 6 14.32 2.63 16.25
CA GLU A 6 12.89 2.38 16.41
C GLU A 6 12.19 3.62 16.98
N LEU A 7 12.68 4.20 18.07
CA LEU A 7 12.13 5.42 18.66
C LEU A 7 12.17 6.62 17.70
N SER A 8 13.25 6.83 16.96
CA SER A 8 13.33 7.95 16.00
C SER A 8 12.32 7.79 14.87
N SER A 9 12.00 6.57 14.50
CA SER A 9 11.02 6.26 13.46
C SER A 9 9.56 6.55 13.90
N TRP A 10 9.31 6.73 15.21
CA TRP A 10 8.04 7.22 15.77
C TRP A 10 7.91 8.75 15.76
N PHE A 11 9.00 9.48 15.62
CA PHE A 11 8.97 10.94 15.54
C PHE A 11 9.08 11.39 14.08
N ALA A 12 8.23 12.33 13.68
CA ALA A 12 8.32 12.91 12.35
C ALA A 12 9.70 13.57 12.16
N PRO A 13 10.32 13.48 10.96
CA PRO A 13 11.44 14.34 10.64
C PRO A 13 11.01 15.80 10.84
N LYS A 14 11.90 16.62 11.41
CA LYS A 14 11.61 18.05 11.58
C LYS A 14 11.26 18.63 10.19
N PRO A 15 10.19 19.43 10.08
CA PRO A 15 9.98 20.21 8.86
C PRO A 15 11.25 21.00 8.58
N PRO A 16 11.65 21.18 7.30
CA PRO A 16 12.83 21.95 6.97
C PRO A 16 12.74 23.30 7.67
N ALA A 17 13.75 23.63 8.47
CA ALA A 17 13.86 24.95 9.05
C ALA A 17 13.99 25.94 7.89
N ASN A 18 13.08 26.90 7.83
CA ASN A 18 13.07 27.99 6.85
C ASN A 18 14.28 28.91 7.06
N ASP A 19 15.48 28.46 6.78
CA ASP A 19 16.71 29.26 6.90
C ASP A 19 17.55 29.30 5.62
N ASP A 20 17.00 28.89 4.46
CA ASP A 20 17.67 29.09 3.17
C ASP A 20 16.71 29.69 2.13
N LYS A 21 16.75 31.01 1.96
CA LYS A 21 16.04 31.78 0.91
C LYS A 21 16.58 31.53 -0.51
N ASN A 22 17.22 30.40 -0.79
CA ASN A 22 17.73 30.07 -2.13
C ASN A 22 17.84 28.56 -2.42
N ALA A 23 17.18 27.69 -1.65
CA ALA A 23 17.00 26.31 -2.05
C ALA A 23 15.81 26.21 -3.01
N ILE A 24 16.05 25.67 -4.20
CA ILE A 24 15.05 25.42 -5.24
C ILE A 24 13.92 24.58 -4.61
N ASN A 25 12.75 25.18 -4.46
CA ASN A 25 11.55 24.53 -3.97
C ASN A 25 11.22 23.34 -4.89
N ASN A 26 11.57 22.14 -4.45
CA ASN A 26 10.95 20.90 -4.93
C ASN A 26 9.73 20.58 -4.06
N GLU A 27 8.95 21.59 -3.68
CA GLU A 27 7.54 21.42 -3.33
C GLU A 27 6.80 21.25 -4.66
N LYS A 28 6.69 20.00 -5.11
CA LYS A 28 5.74 19.68 -6.18
C LYS A 28 4.37 19.61 -5.50
N ASP A 29 3.68 20.73 -5.62
CA ASP A 29 2.47 21.21 -4.94
C ASP A 29 1.42 20.13 -4.60
N GLU A 30 0.79 20.28 -3.42
CA GLU A 30 -0.47 19.59 -3.05
C GLU A 30 -1.62 19.86 -4.05
N ASP A 31 -1.44 20.83 -4.95
CA ASP A 31 -2.41 21.28 -5.97
C ASP A 31 -2.50 20.37 -7.21
N ASP A 32 -1.65 19.34 -7.36
CA ASP A 32 -1.61 18.46 -8.56
C ASP A 32 -2.17 17.03 -8.31
N ILE A 33 -3.03 16.87 -7.29
CA ILE A 33 -3.73 15.60 -7.05
C ILE A 33 -5.07 15.60 -7.81
N PRO A 34 -5.28 14.71 -8.80
CA PRO A 34 -6.56 14.61 -9.50
C PRO A 34 -7.69 14.23 -8.53
N PRO A 35 -8.95 14.55 -8.86
CA PRO A 35 -10.08 14.19 -8.00
C PRO A 35 -10.19 12.67 -7.86
N VAL A 36 -10.63 12.23 -6.67
CA VAL A 36 -10.90 10.80 -6.40
C VAL A 36 -11.90 10.26 -7.44
N PRO A 37 -11.60 9.13 -8.11
CA PRO A 37 -12.50 8.51 -9.09
C PRO A 37 -13.88 8.22 -8.51
N LYS A 38 -14.93 8.43 -9.31
CA LYS A 38 -16.33 8.18 -8.92
C LYS A 38 -16.81 6.84 -9.47
N ILE A 39 -17.85 6.30 -8.85
CA ILE A 39 -18.51 5.09 -9.36
C ILE A 39 -19.03 5.36 -10.78
N GLY A 40 -18.62 4.50 -11.72
CA GLY A 40 -18.95 4.62 -13.14
C GLY A 40 -17.84 5.23 -14.00
N ASP A 41 -16.81 5.84 -13.39
CA ASP A 41 -15.64 6.31 -14.12
C ASP A 41 -14.76 5.15 -14.59
N ASN A 42 -14.04 5.37 -15.69
CA ASN A 42 -12.94 4.47 -16.05
C ASN A 42 -11.83 4.59 -14.99
N PRO A 43 -11.17 3.48 -14.60
CA PRO A 43 -10.06 3.55 -13.67
C PRO A 43 -8.92 4.40 -14.26
N PRO A 44 -8.22 5.22 -13.45
CA PRO A 44 -7.08 5.99 -13.92
C PRO A 44 -6.04 5.10 -14.61
N SER A 45 -5.52 5.56 -15.74
CA SER A 45 -4.52 4.81 -16.52
C SER A 45 -3.12 5.26 -16.11
N VAL A 46 -2.36 4.34 -15.51
CA VAL A 46 -0.96 4.58 -15.10
C VAL A 46 -0.09 3.48 -15.70
N PRO A 47 1.06 3.79 -16.35
CA PRO A 47 1.89 2.76 -17.01
C PRO A 47 2.31 1.61 -16.08
N LYS A 48 2.49 1.92 -14.80
CA LYS A 48 2.90 0.99 -13.74
C LYS A 48 1.79 0.06 -13.27
N LEU A 49 0.53 0.37 -13.60
CA LEU A 49 -0.65 -0.39 -13.20
C LEU A 49 -1.35 -0.93 -14.44
N SER A 50 -1.15 -2.22 -14.68
CA SER A 50 -1.90 -2.95 -15.70
C SER A 50 -3.08 -3.68 -15.05
N PHE A 51 -4.28 -3.53 -15.61
CA PHE A 51 -5.40 -4.43 -15.29
C PHE A 51 -5.46 -5.63 -16.24
N GLN A 52 -4.49 -5.72 -17.15
CA GLN A 52 -4.40 -6.88 -18.01
C GLN A 52 -3.89 -8.07 -17.20
N PRO A 53 -4.47 -9.25 -17.48
CA PRO A 53 -4.07 -10.47 -16.81
C PRO A 53 -2.61 -10.81 -17.14
N GLU A 54 -1.96 -11.51 -16.20
CA GLU A 54 -0.60 -12.03 -16.31
C GLU A 54 -0.25 -12.56 -17.71
N PRO A 55 1.02 -12.49 -18.15
CA PRO A 55 1.46 -12.86 -19.50
C PRO A 55 1.09 -14.28 -19.98
N ASN A 56 0.57 -15.15 -19.10
CA ASN A 56 0.07 -16.48 -19.41
C ASN A 56 -1.43 -16.54 -19.74
N ARG A 57 -2.16 -15.42 -19.77
CA ARG A 57 -3.58 -15.42 -20.13
C ARG A 57 -3.76 -15.09 -21.61
N ASN A 58 -3.73 -16.14 -22.43
CA ASN A 58 -3.80 -16.06 -23.90
C ASN A 58 -5.23 -15.98 -24.47
N ASP A 59 -6.24 -15.63 -23.67
CA ASP A 59 -7.65 -15.77 -24.07
C ASP A 59 -8.26 -14.52 -24.72
N GLY A 60 -7.53 -13.40 -24.79
CA GLY A 60 -8.06 -12.15 -25.36
C GLY A 60 -9.34 -11.66 -24.67
N GLY A 61 -9.61 -12.17 -23.46
CA GLY A 61 -10.82 -11.91 -22.70
C GLY A 61 -10.82 -10.51 -22.07
N PRO A 62 -11.99 -10.02 -21.62
CA PRO A 62 -12.07 -8.76 -20.91
C PRO A 62 -11.24 -8.79 -19.61
N PRO A 63 -10.77 -7.63 -19.12
CA PRO A 63 -10.11 -7.52 -17.82
C PRO A 63 -10.97 -8.12 -16.71
N ARG A 64 -10.36 -8.79 -15.74
CA ARG A 64 -11.08 -9.30 -14.58
C ARG A 64 -11.51 -8.17 -13.65
N PRO A 65 -12.63 -8.35 -12.92
CA PRO A 65 -12.89 -7.54 -11.75
C PRO A 65 -11.65 -7.54 -10.85
N THR A 66 -11.18 -6.36 -10.45
CA THR A 66 -9.93 -6.21 -9.71
C THR A 66 -10.18 -5.40 -8.45
N ILE A 67 -9.68 -5.88 -7.31
CA ILE A 67 -9.66 -5.14 -6.04
C ILE A 67 -8.26 -4.55 -5.85
N LEU A 68 -8.19 -3.23 -5.72
CA LEU A 68 -6.97 -2.52 -5.36
C LEU A 68 -6.97 -2.18 -3.87
N ALA A 69 -5.84 -2.40 -3.21
CA ALA A 69 -5.62 -2.02 -1.83
C ALA A 69 -4.37 -1.15 -1.70
N PHE A 70 -4.56 0.09 -1.28
CA PHE A 70 -3.47 1.04 -1.03
C PHE A 70 -2.93 0.84 0.40
N LEU A 71 -1.68 0.41 0.52
CA LEU A 71 -1.01 0.15 1.78
C LEU A 71 -0.38 1.40 2.40
N ARG A 72 -0.76 1.69 3.65
CA ARG A 72 -0.35 2.88 4.40
C ARG A 72 1.16 3.09 4.57
N HIS A 73 1.93 2.04 4.84
CA HIS A 73 3.39 1.91 4.69
C HIS A 73 3.79 0.49 5.11
N CYS A 74 4.86 -0.06 4.55
CA CYS A 74 5.34 -1.37 4.99
C CYS A 74 5.72 -1.33 6.48
N GLY A 75 5.41 -2.41 7.21
CA GLY A 75 5.69 -2.55 8.65
C GLY A 75 4.62 -1.97 9.57
N CYS A 76 3.62 -1.27 9.03
CA CYS A 76 2.46 -0.81 9.78
C CYS A 76 1.50 -1.98 10.09
N PRO A 77 0.96 -2.10 11.33
CA PRO A 77 -0.06 -3.09 11.68
C PRO A 77 -1.29 -3.01 10.77
N PHE A 78 -1.69 -1.80 10.37
CA PHE A 78 -2.80 -1.59 9.44
C PHE A 78 -2.51 -2.12 8.04
N ALA A 79 -1.29 -1.89 7.54
CA ALA A 79 -0.88 -2.40 6.23
C ALA A 79 -0.79 -3.94 6.25
N GLU A 80 -0.27 -4.52 7.34
CA GLU A 80 -0.24 -5.97 7.54
C GLU A 80 -1.65 -6.55 7.58
N LYS A 81 -2.54 -6.01 8.41
CA LYS A 81 -3.92 -6.48 8.48
C LYS A 81 -4.63 -6.39 7.13
N THR A 82 -4.48 -5.27 6.41
CA THR A 82 -5.03 -5.10 5.07
C THR A 82 -4.49 -6.14 4.10
N PHE A 83 -3.17 -6.34 4.06
CA PHE A 83 -2.56 -7.32 3.16
C PHE A 83 -2.96 -8.76 3.50
N LEU A 84 -3.00 -9.14 4.78
CA LEU A 84 -3.43 -10.47 5.23
C LEU A 84 -4.90 -10.74 4.87
N ASN A 85 -5.79 -9.76 5.08
CA ASN A 85 -7.18 -9.85 4.66
C ASN A 85 -7.31 -9.96 3.14
N LEU A 86 -6.54 -9.18 2.39
CA LEU A 86 -6.50 -9.22 0.94
C LEU A 86 -6.07 -10.60 0.43
N ARG A 87 -5.01 -11.16 1.03
CA ARG A 87 -4.49 -12.50 0.71
C ARG A 87 -5.51 -13.60 0.98
N GLU A 88 -6.19 -13.55 2.11
CA GLU A 88 -7.23 -14.53 2.42
C GLU A 88 -8.45 -14.38 1.50
N THR A 89 -8.86 -13.15 1.21
CA THR A 89 -9.95 -12.88 0.27
C THR A 89 -9.60 -13.38 -1.14
N ALA A 90 -8.36 -13.16 -1.58
CA ALA A 90 -7.88 -13.63 -2.88
C ALA A 90 -7.90 -15.15 -3.00
N ARG A 91 -7.54 -15.88 -1.93
CA ARG A 91 -7.66 -17.35 -1.88
C ARG A 91 -9.10 -17.81 -2.08
N ASN A 92 -10.06 -17.11 -1.48
CA ASN A 92 -11.48 -17.45 -1.53
C ASN A 92 -12.16 -17.08 -2.87
N HIS A 93 -11.52 -16.25 -3.72
CA HIS A 93 -12.10 -15.72 -4.96
C HIS A 93 -11.28 -16.03 -6.22
N ARG A 94 -10.54 -17.15 -6.24
CA ARG A 94 -9.77 -17.59 -7.41
C ARG A 94 -10.62 -17.99 -8.62
N GLY A 95 -11.94 -18.15 -8.44
CA GLY A 95 -12.85 -18.73 -9.42
C GLY A 95 -12.62 -20.23 -9.61
N PRO A 96 -13.55 -20.96 -10.26
CA PRO A 96 -13.33 -22.36 -10.60
C PRO A 96 -12.42 -22.47 -11.84
N THR A 97 -11.63 -23.54 -11.91
CA THR A 97 -10.57 -23.75 -12.91
C THR A 97 -11.08 -23.78 -14.35
N ASP A 98 -12.38 -24.02 -14.53
CA ASP A 98 -13.08 -24.10 -15.81
C ASP A 98 -13.80 -22.80 -16.21
N ARG A 99 -13.92 -21.81 -15.30
CA ARG A 99 -14.55 -20.51 -15.54
C ARG A 99 -13.69 -19.36 -15.07
N GLN A 100 -12.74 -19.01 -15.94
CA GLN A 100 -11.74 -17.99 -15.74
C GLN A 100 -12.32 -16.56 -15.61
N ASP A 101 -13.58 -16.36 -16.03
CA ASP A 101 -14.37 -15.12 -15.98
C ASP A 101 -14.99 -14.84 -14.60
N ALA A 102 -15.10 -15.85 -13.74
CA ALA A 102 -15.64 -15.71 -12.38
C ALA A 102 -14.58 -15.32 -11.32
N ALA A 103 -13.31 -15.22 -11.71
CA ALA A 103 -12.20 -14.94 -10.81
C ALA A 103 -11.99 -13.43 -10.63
N ILE A 104 -11.63 -13.04 -9.40
CA ILE A 104 -11.28 -11.65 -9.05
C ILE A 104 -9.76 -11.57 -8.90
N ASP A 105 -9.16 -10.53 -9.47
CA ASP A 105 -7.74 -10.21 -9.27
C ASP A 105 -7.58 -9.20 -8.12
N PHE A 106 -6.45 -9.30 -7.41
CA PHE A 106 -6.16 -8.52 -6.22
C PHE A 106 -4.79 -7.87 -6.38
N ILE A 107 -4.71 -6.56 -6.12
CA ILE A 107 -3.48 -5.80 -6.26
C ILE A 107 -3.27 -4.97 -4.99
N ALA A 108 -2.20 -5.26 -4.26
CA ALA A 108 -1.75 -4.39 -3.17
C ALA A 108 -0.74 -3.37 -3.71
N ILE A 109 -0.91 -2.09 -3.40
CA ILE A 109 -0.02 -1.01 -3.82
C ILE A 109 0.79 -0.53 -2.61
N SER A 110 2.10 -0.78 -2.61
CA SER A 110 3.04 -0.31 -1.60
C SER A 110 3.78 0.92 -2.13
N HIS A 111 3.93 1.98 -1.35
CA HIS A 111 4.83 3.10 -1.71
C HIS A 111 6.20 3.03 -1.01
N SER A 112 6.45 1.99 -0.20
CA SER A 112 7.80 1.72 0.30
C SER A 112 8.69 1.27 -0.86
N SER A 113 10.01 1.41 -0.72
CA SER A 113 10.94 0.96 -1.75
C SER A 113 10.80 -0.54 -2.04
N ALA A 114 11.26 -0.98 -3.21
CA ALA A 114 11.14 -2.38 -3.62
C ALA A 114 11.78 -3.33 -2.59
N THR A 115 12.99 -3.00 -2.11
CA THR A 115 13.69 -3.78 -1.08
C THR A 115 12.92 -3.81 0.24
N ALA A 116 12.39 -2.68 0.70
CA ALA A 116 11.65 -2.65 1.96
C ALA A 116 10.31 -3.38 1.87
N THR A 117 9.64 -3.29 0.73
CA THR A 117 8.41 -4.04 0.44
C THR A 117 8.68 -5.54 0.45
N GLU A 118 9.73 -6.00 -0.23
CA GLU A 118 10.11 -7.41 -0.25
C GLU A 118 10.47 -7.92 1.15
N THR A 119 11.35 -7.23 1.88
CA THR A 119 11.72 -7.58 3.25
C THR A 119 10.50 -7.66 4.16
N TRP A 120 9.56 -6.72 4.05
CA TRP A 120 8.34 -6.74 4.81
C TRP A 120 7.46 -7.93 4.45
N LEU A 121 7.23 -8.23 3.16
CA LEU A 121 6.46 -9.39 2.72
C LEU A 121 7.04 -10.70 3.25
N GLN A 122 8.37 -10.86 3.21
CA GLN A 122 9.06 -12.03 3.76
C GLN A 122 8.93 -12.16 5.28
N SER A 123 8.70 -11.04 5.99
CA SER A 123 8.50 -11.03 7.44
C SER A 123 7.09 -11.41 7.87
N LEU A 124 6.12 -11.43 6.95
CA LEU A 124 4.72 -11.74 7.23
C LEU A 124 4.52 -13.25 7.47
N PRO A 125 3.50 -13.63 8.27
CA PRO A 125 3.17 -15.03 8.43
C PRO A 125 2.81 -15.65 7.07
N GLN A 126 3.22 -16.90 6.83
CA GLN A 126 2.99 -17.62 5.56
C GLN A 126 3.52 -16.85 4.32
N ALA A 127 4.64 -16.14 4.43
CA ALA A 127 5.29 -15.52 3.28
C ALA A 127 5.52 -16.55 2.15
N GLY A 128 5.27 -16.15 0.90
CA GLY A 128 5.37 -17.01 -0.29
C GLY A 128 4.15 -17.90 -0.54
N SER A 129 3.11 -17.82 0.30
CA SER A 129 1.84 -18.55 0.11
C SER A 129 0.75 -17.73 -0.59
N GLU A 130 1.15 -16.62 -1.21
CA GLU A 130 0.26 -15.71 -1.92
C GLU A 130 -0.44 -16.44 -3.08
N PRO A 131 -1.74 -16.23 -3.25
CA PRO A 131 -2.47 -16.82 -4.35
C PRO A 131 -2.08 -16.16 -5.67
N GLY A 132 -2.13 -16.91 -6.79
CA GLY A 132 -1.70 -16.41 -8.10
C GLY A 132 -2.57 -15.29 -8.69
N ASN A 133 -3.70 -14.98 -8.08
CA ASN A 133 -4.55 -13.82 -8.37
C ASN A 133 -4.29 -12.64 -7.42
N LEU A 134 -3.27 -12.70 -6.55
CA LEU A 134 -2.79 -11.59 -5.74
C LEU A 134 -1.39 -11.21 -6.17
N ARG A 135 -1.15 -9.91 -6.38
CA ARG A 135 0.20 -9.37 -6.57
C ARG A 135 0.40 -8.05 -5.85
N VAL A 136 1.66 -7.70 -5.64
CA VAL A 136 2.07 -6.44 -5.02
C VAL A 136 2.76 -5.58 -6.08
N ILE A 137 2.35 -4.32 -6.17
CA ILE A 137 3.00 -3.30 -7.01
C ILE A 137 3.66 -2.29 -6.09
N VAL A 138 4.93 -1.99 -6.37
CA VAL A 138 5.72 -0.98 -5.67
C VAL A 138 5.58 0.35 -6.40
N ASP A 139 4.90 1.31 -5.80
CA ASP A 139 4.64 2.67 -6.26
C ASP A 139 5.42 3.71 -5.43
N GLU A 140 6.74 3.57 -5.39
CA GLU A 140 7.64 4.45 -4.61
C GLU A 140 7.50 5.95 -4.96
N ASP A 141 7.24 6.27 -6.24
CA ASP A 141 7.06 7.64 -6.73
C ASP A 141 5.63 8.19 -6.57
N LEU A 142 4.73 7.39 -5.95
CA LEU A 142 3.31 7.71 -5.71
C LEU A 142 2.51 8.02 -6.98
N GLU A 143 2.90 7.47 -8.14
CA GLU A 143 2.20 7.72 -9.41
C GLU A 143 0.77 7.14 -9.40
N ILE A 144 0.63 5.93 -8.88
CA ILE A 144 -0.66 5.24 -8.75
C ILE A 144 -1.49 5.87 -7.63
N TYR A 145 -0.87 6.16 -6.47
CA TYR A 145 -1.55 6.85 -5.37
C TYR A 145 -2.17 8.18 -5.82
N ARG A 146 -1.35 9.04 -6.45
CA ARG A 146 -1.81 10.33 -6.96
C ARG A 146 -2.92 10.17 -7.99
N ALA A 147 -2.78 9.26 -8.94
CA ALA A 147 -3.80 9.02 -9.97
C ALA A 147 -5.16 8.61 -9.37
N TRP A 148 -5.18 8.00 -8.18
CA TRP A 148 -6.40 7.65 -7.44
C TRP A 148 -6.90 8.74 -6.49
N GLY A 149 -6.32 9.94 -6.55
CA GLY A 149 -6.66 11.05 -5.68
C GLY A 149 -6.20 10.87 -4.23
N LEU A 150 -5.24 9.96 -4.00
CA LEU A 150 -4.67 9.71 -2.68
C LEU A 150 -3.41 10.58 -2.50
N GLY A 151 -3.49 11.52 -1.56
CA GLY A 151 -2.37 12.34 -1.11
C GLY A 151 -1.69 11.77 0.14
N VAL A 152 -0.75 12.55 0.69
CA VAL A 152 -0.13 12.26 1.99
C VAL A 152 -1.11 12.62 3.10
N ALA A 153 -1.42 11.69 4.02
CA ALA A 153 -2.30 12.00 5.15
C ALA A 153 -1.66 13.03 6.10
N GLY A 154 -2.43 14.02 6.55
CA GLY A 154 -1.97 14.98 7.55
C GLY A 154 -1.71 14.35 8.93
N TYR A 155 -0.76 14.93 9.68
CA TYR A 155 -0.27 14.49 11.00
C TYR A 155 -1.36 14.13 12.04
N SER A 156 -2.53 14.78 11.98
CA SER A 156 -3.64 14.59 12.92
C SER A 156 -4.40 13.27 12.75
N HIS A 157 -4.38 12.67 11.56
CA HIS A 157 -5.06 11.39 11.31
C HIS A 157 -4.26 10.22 11.92
N VAL A 158 -2.93 10.29 11.82
CA VAL A 158 -1.98 9.25 12.21
C VAL A 158 -1.84 9.09 13.72
N LEU A 159 -1.88 10.20 14.47
CA LEU A 159 -1.67 10.22 15.93
C LEU A 159 -2.97 10.34 16.73
N SER A 160 -4.13 10.03 16.13
CA SER A 160 -5.38 10.08 16.88
C SER A 160 -5.38 9.00 17.98
N PRO A 161 -5.95 9.28 19.18
CA PRO A 161 -6.04 8.28 20.25
C PRO A 161 -6.75 6.99 19.82
N ARG A 162 -7.65 7.07 18.84
CA ARG A 162 -8.32 5.92 18.24
C ARG A 162 -7.37 5.06 17.41
N ALA A 163 -6.50 5.67 16.60
CA ALA A 163 -5.50 4.94 15.82
C ALA A 163 -4.52 4.19 16.73
N LEU A 164 -4.09 4.81 17.84
CA LEU A 164 -3.23 4.15 18.84
C LEU A 164 -3.95 3.00 19.54
N GLY A 165 -5.24 3.16 19.85
CA GLY A 165 -6.08 2.09 20.40
C GLY A 165 -6.21 0.89 19.46
N GLU A 166 -6.41 1.12 18.17
CA GLU A 166 -6.49 0.04 17.17
C GLU A 166 -5.16 -0.68 16.96
N VAL A 167 -4.02 0.02 17.01
CA VAL A 167 -2.70 -0.64 16.99
C VAL A 167 -2.54 -1.57 18.19
N TRP A 168 -2.94 -1.12 19.38
CA TRP A 168 -2.88 -1.95 20.58
C TRP A 168 -3.82 -3.16 20.48
N ARG A 169 -5.05 -2.96 19.99
CA ARG A 169 -6.03 -4.04 19.74
C ARG A 169 -5.49 -5.07 18.76
N LEU A 170 -4.94 -4.64 17.62
CA LEU A 170 -4.33 -5.52 16.63
C LEU A 170 -3.16 -6.33 17.23
N GLY A 171 -2.34 -5.69 18.06
CA GLY A 171 -1.27 -6.36 18.77
C GLY A 171 -1.75 -7.39 19.78
N SER A 172 -2.74 -7.05 20.60
CA SER A 172 -3.24 -7.91 21.68
C SER A 172 -4.14 -9.05 21.20
N GLU A 173 -5.00 -8.79 20.22
CA GLU A 173 -6.01 -9.75 19.75
C GLU A 173 -5.52 -10.58 18.56
N GLU A 174 -4.72 -9.97 17.68
CA GLU A 174 -4.35 -10.58 16.40
C GLU A 174 -2.84 -10.86 16.29
N GLY A 175 -2.06 -10.48 17.31
CA GLY A 175 -0.60 -10.65 17.32
C GLY A 175 0.14 -9.77 16.31
N ILE A 176 -0.55 -8.76 15.75
CA ILE A 176 0.00 -7.88 14.71
C ILE A 176 0.62 -6.66 15.38
N TRP A 177 1.95 -6.67 15.49
CA TRP A 177 2.74 -5.55 16.01
C TRP A 177 3.52 -4.87 14.89
N ASN A 178 4.09 -3.69 15.18
CA ASN A 178 5.00 -3.02 14.26
C ASN A 178 6.14 -3.97 13.86
N ARG A 179 6.39 -4.10 12.56
CA ARG A 179 7.56 -4.82 12.04
C ARG A 179 8.65 -3.82 11.64
N PRO A 180 9.94 -4.18 11.75
CA PRO A 180 11.01 -3.33 11.27
C PRO A 180 10.86 -3.11 9.76
N THR A 181 10.87 -1.86 9.31
CA THR A 181 10.97 -1.52 7.88
C THR A 181 12.02 -0.45 7.65
N GLU A 182 12.75 -0.61 6.56
CA GLU A 182 13.93 0.18 6.23
C GLU A 182 13.60 1.44 5.40
N SER A 183 12.38 1.55 4.85
CA SER A 183 11.93 2.71 4.06
C SER A 183 10.39 2.88 4.04
N GLY A 184 9.93 4.08 3.65
CA GLY A 184 8.53 4.50 3.69
C GLY A 184 8.25 5.48 4.83
N SER A 185 7.22 6.31 4.67
CA SER A 185 6.84 7.28 5.70
C SER A 185 5.73 6.71 6.58
N ARG A 186 5.89 6.76 7.91
CA ARG A 186 4.79 6.48 8.86
C ARG A 186 3.64 7.49 8.75
N TRP A 187 3.76 8.50 7.89
CA TRP A 187 2.90 9.68 7.82
C TRP A 187 2.05 9.74 6.55
N GLN A 188 1.91 8.64 5.81
CA GLN A 188 0.84 8.48 4.82
C GLN A 188 -0.42 7.84 5.41
#